data_AF-A0A2N2Y4T9-F1
#
_entry.id   AF-A0A2N2Y4T9-F1
#
_cell.length_a   1.000
_cell.length_b   1.000
_cell.length_c   1.000
_cell.angle_alpha   90.00
_cell.angle_beta   90.00
_cell.angle_gamma   90.00
#
_symmetry.space_group_name_H-M   'P 1'
#
loop_
_entity.id
_entity.type
_entity.pdbx_description
1 polymer ?
#
loop_
_entity_poly.entity_id
_entity_poly.type
_entity_poly.pdbx_seq_one_letter_code
_entity_poly.pdbx_strand_id
1 'polypeptide(L)'
;KVWSRGLECQASVSWAIYPFSTGLTAKYNYTRAAQLNTSAMPANERLQLIYVPEHKAMASLSLGWKHYDLRYDQSFTGPRFTDSENLSPLESYLVADVSAGSRYVLKRWQANVRIRVSNIFDKSYQAVAWYAMPGRHVELSITFSFAEPIN
;
A
#
# COMPACT_ATOMS: atom_id res chain seq x y z
N LYS A 1 -15.48 10.04 23.22
CA LYS A 1 -15.58 10.71 21.89
C LYS A 1 -14.23 10.59 21.20
N VAL A 2 -14.14 10.50 19.87
CA VAL A 2 -12.85 10.42 19.17
C VAL A 2 -12.71 11.63 18.26
N TRP A 3 -11.52 12.22 18.20
CA TRP A 3 -11.19 13.30 17.27
C TRP A 3 -10.09 12.84 16.33
N SER A 4 -10.40 12.79 15.03
CA SER A 4 -9.44 12.46 13.98
C SER A 4 -9.19 13.66 13.10
N ARG A 5 -7.92 13.93 12.82
CA ARG A 5 -7.47 14.95 11.86
C ARG A 5 -6.22 14.42 11.15
N GLY A 6 -6.01 14.86 9.93
CA GLY A 6 -4.89 14.38 9.14
C GLY A 6 -4.63 15.25 7.94
N LEU A 7 -3.57 14.89 7.22
CA LEU A 7 -3.19 15.49 5.96
C LEU A 7 -2.80 14.37 5.02
N GLU A 8 -3.35 14.41 3.81
CA GLU A 8 -3.08 13.43 2.76
C GLU A 8 -2.47 14.18 1.58
N CYS A 9 -1.32 13.69 1.13
CA CYS A 9 -0.63 14.22 -0.03
C CYS A 9 -0.36 13.10 -1.02
N GLN A 10 -0.60 13.38 -2.30
CA GLN A 10 -0.24 12.51 -3.39
C GLN A 10 0.45 13.32 -4.49
N ALA A 11 1.60 12.81 -4.94
CA ALA A 11 2.28 13.28 -6.14
C ALA A 11 2.32 12.14 -7.16
N SER A 12 2.11 12.44 -8.43
CA SER A 12 2.18 11.43 -9.49
C SER A 12 2.74 12.06 -10.75
N VAL A 13 3.72 11.39 -11.34
CA VAL A 13 4.35 11.82 -12.57
C VAL A 13 4.44 10.64 -13.51
N SER A 14 4.01 10.83 -14.75
CA SER A 14 4.00 9.79 -15.77
C SER A 14 4.58 10.34 -17.06
N TRP A 15 5.47 9.57 -17.66
CA TRP A 15 6.01 9.84 -18.98
C TRP A 15 5.78 8.65 -19.88
N ALA A 16 5.39 8.90 -21.13
CA ALA A 16 5.19 7.86 -22.12
C ALA A 16 5.76 8.33 -23.45
N ILE A 17 6.77 7.61 -23.95
CA ILE A 17 7.34 7.79 -25.27
C ILE A 17 7.47 6.39 -25.85
N TYR A 18 6.60 6.05 -26.80
CA TYR A 18 6.55 4.71 -27.37
C TYR A 18 7.94 4.24 -27.83
N PRO A 19 8.40 3.04 -27.45
CA PRO A 19 7.64 1.96 -26.79
C PRO A 19 7.69 1.94 -25.26
N PHE A 20 8.26 2.97 -24.61
CA PHE A 20 8.45 3.05 -23.18
C PHE A 20 7.38 3.87 -22.47
N SER A 21 7.03 3.45 -21.26
CA SER A 21 6.23 4.25 -20.33
C SER A 21 6.85 4.14 -18.95
N THR A 22 6.89 5.23 -18.22
CA THR A 22 7.36 5.27 -16.84
C THR A 22 6.35 6.05 -16.02
N GLY A 23 6.19 5.66 -14.76
CA GLY A 23 5.30 6.32 -13.83
C GLY A 23 5.86 6.23 -12.42
N LEU A 24 5.81 7.34 -11.70
CA LEU A 24 6.17 7.42 -10.30
C LEU A 24 5.00 8.04 -9.55
N THR A 25 4.51 7.34 -8.54
CA THR A 25 3.49 7.84 -7.62
C THR A 25 4.02 7.79 -6.21
N ALA A 26 3.93 8.89 -5.47
CA ALA A 26 4.21 8.94 -4.05
C ALA A 26 2.96 9.40 -3.31
N LYS A 27 2.64 8.75 -2.19
CA LYS A 27 1.54 9.09 -1.30
C LYS A 27 2.06 9.18 0.12
N TYR A 28 1.58 10.15 0.87
CA TYR A 28 1.90 10.34 2.27
C TYR A 28 0.65 10.74 3.03
N ASN A 29 0.36 10.02 4.10
CA ASN A 29 -0.77 10.28 4.99
C ASN A 29 -0.24 10.50 6.40
N TYR A 30 -0.57 11.67 6.95
CA TYR A 30 -0.44 11.99 8.36
C TYR A 30 -1.80 11.86 9.03
N THR A 31 -1.93 11.08 10.10
CA THR A 31 -3.20 10.88 10.80
C THR A 31 -3.01 10.96 12.31
N ARG A 32 -3.55 12.02 12.89
CA ARG A 32 -3.64 12.18 14.34
C ARG A 32 -5.06 11.89 14.79
N ALA A 33 -5.25 10.68 15.31
CA ALA A 33 -6.52 10.23 15.87
C ALA A 33 -6.35 10.14 17.39
N ALA A 34 -7.13 10.92 18.13
CA ALA A 34 -6.99 11.00 19.58
C ALA A 34 -8.32 10.78 20.30
N GLN A 35 -8.24 10.14 21.48
CA GLN A 35 -9.39 9.91 22.33
C GLN A 35 -9.69 11.17 23.16
N LEU A 36 -10.96 11.61 23.15
CA LEU A 36 -11.49 12.73 23.92
C LEU A 36 -12.55 12.23 24.90
N ASN A 37 -12.41 12.60 26.18
CA ASN A 37 -13.35 12.32 27.26
C ASN A 37 -13.57 10.82 27.50
N THR A 38 -12.65 10.20 28.23
CA THR A 38 -12.97 8.96 28.92
C THR A 38 -13.02 9.29 30.40
N SER A 39 -14.22 9.34 30.98
CA SER A 39 -14.45 9.64 32.40
C SER A 39 -13.70 8.71 33.37
N ALA A 40 -13.16 7.61 32.85
CA ALA A 40 -12.36 6.64 33.59
C ALA A 40 -10.85 6.99 33.67
N MET A 41 -10.28 7.76 32.72
CA MET A 41 -8.83 8.02 32.66
C MET A 41 -8.53 9.39 32.02
N PRO A 42 -8.57 10.50 32.80
CA PRO A 42 -8.30 11.85 32.29
C PRO A 42 -6.85 12.07 31.82
N ALA A 43 -5.89 11.26 32.28
CA ALA A 43 -4.49 11.32 31.85
C ALA A 43 -4.28 10.90 30.38
N ASN A 44 -5.20 10.11 29.83
CA ASN A 44 -5.09 9.56 28.47
C ASN A 44 -5.77 10.45 27.41
N GLU A 45 -6.27 11.62 27.82
CA GLU A 45 -6.83 12.58 26.87
C GLU A 45 -5.76 13.03 25.87
N ARG A 46 -6.12 13.03 24.58
CA ARG A 46 -5.27 13.45 23.46
C ARG A 46 -4.15 12.48 23.05
N LEU A 47 -4.06 11.29 23.65
CA LEU A 47 -3.15 10.23 23.19
C LEU A 47 -3.61 9.64 21.85
N GLN A 48 -2.64 9.17 21.06
CA GLN A 48 -2.88 8.56 19.75
C GLN A 48 -3.67 7.25 19.91
N LEU A 49 -4.64 7.02 19.02
CA LEU A 49 -5.47 5.82 19.06
C LEU A 49 -4.64 4.57 18.74
N ILE A 50 -4.92 3.48 19.46
CA ILE A 50 -4.29 2.17 19.23
C ILE A 50 -4.37 1.74 17.77
N TYR A 51 -3.30 1.12 17.28
CA TYR A 51 -3.16 0.62 15.91
C TYR A 51 -3.26 1.65 14.78
N VAL A 52 -3.45 2.95 15.09
CA VAL A 52 -3.45 4.03 14.09
C VAL A 52 -2.05 4.66 14.03
N PRO A 53 -1.27 4.41 12.96
CA PRO A 53 0.03 5.04 12.82
C PRO A 53 -0.15 6.51 12.50
N GLU A 54 0.72 7.35 13.05
CA GLU A 54 0.71 8.77 12.70
C GLU A 54 1.16 9.02 11.27
N HIS A 55 2.09 8.20 10.76
CA HIS A 55 2.67 8.36 9.44
C HIS A 55 2.50 7.08 8.61
N LYS A 56 1.97 7.24 7.40
CA LYS A 56 2.01 6.21 6.35
C LYS A 56 2.54 6.82 5.07
N ALA A 57 3.39 6.09 4.36
CA ALA A 57 3.86 6.49 3.05
C ALA A 57 3.80 5.31 2.07
N MET A 58 3.59 5.62 0.80
CA MET A 58 3.64 4.65 -0.28
C MET A 58 4.35 5.27 -1.48
N ALA A 59 5.28 4.56 -2.07
CA ALA A 59 5.93 4.95 -3.32
C ALA A 59 5.76 3.82 -4.33
N SER A 60 5.38 4.15 -5.55
CA SER A 60 5.11 3.21 -6.63
C SER A 60 5.85 3.63 -7.87
N LEU A 61 6.68 2.74 -8.40
CA LEU A 61 7.35 2.90 -9.68
C LEU A 61 6.73 1.91 -10.66
N SER A 62 6.33 2.40 -11.83
CA SER A 62 5.87 1.58 -12.96
C SER A 62 6.75 1.83 -14.17
N LEU A 63 7.17 0.75 -14.82
CA LEU A 63 7.93 0.75 -16.06
C LEU A 63 7.18 -0.12 -17.07
N GLY A 64 6.88 0.43 -18.23
CA GLY A 64 6.23 -0.25 -19.34
C GLY A 64 7.17 -0.31 -20.55
N TRP A 65 7.17 -1.44 -21.24
CA TRP A 65 7.87 -1.62 -22.50
C TRP A 65 7.04 -2.49 -23.45
N LYS A 66 6.52 -1.88 -24.52
CA LYS A 66 5.60 -2.52 -25.49
C LYS A 66 4.39 -3.18 -24.80
N HIS A 67 4.42 -4.50 -24.70
CA HIS A 67 3.38 -5.33 -24.10
C HIS A 67 3.68 -5.72 -22.66
N TYR A 68 4.86 -5.41 -22.14
CA TYR A 68 5.30 -5.77 -20.81
C TYR A 68 5.20 -4.59 -19.86
N ASP A 69 4.94 -4.89 -18.59
CA ASP A 69 5.02 -3.91 -17.52
C ASP A 69 5.68 -4.52 -16.29
N LEU A 70 6.39 -3.68 -15.55
CA LEU A 70 6.99 -3.96 -14.27
C LEU A 70 6.55 -2.88 -13.30
N ARG A 71 6.20 -3.28 -12.08
CA ARG A 71 5.81 -2.37 -11.02
C ARG A 71 6.50 -2.75 -9.72
N TYR A 72 7.00 -1.75 -9.03
CA TYR A 72 7.57 -1.83 -7.70
C TYR A 72 6.76 -0.92 -6.77
N ASP A 73 6.27 -1.46 -5.66
CA ASP A 73 5.54 -0.72 -4.64
C ASP A 73 6.26 -0.84 -3.30
N GLN A 74 6.66 0.29 -2.73
CA GLN A 74 7.19 0.38 -1.38
C GLN A 74 6.14 1.00 -0.46
N SER A 75 5.84 0.33 0.64
CA SER A 75 4.96 0.84 1.70
C SER A 75 5.75 1.04 2.99
N PHE A 76 5.48 2.14 3.68
CA PHE A 76 5.99 2.47 5.00
C PHE A 76 4.81 2.67 5.95
N THR A 77 4.89 2.06 7.11
CA THR A 77 3.98 2.30 8.22
C THR A 77 4.80 2.66 9.45
N GLY A 78 4.51 3.84 10.01
CA GLY A 78 5.15 4.34 11.21
C GLY A 78 4.83 3.54 12.48
N PRO A 79 5.42 3.93 13.61
CA PRO A 79 5.15 3.29 14.89
C PRO A 79 3.68 3.43 15.28
N ARG A 80 3.18 2.46 16.05
CA ARG A 80 1.80 2.41 16.55
C ARG A 80 1.81 1.96 18.00
N PHE A 81 0.76 2.28 18.73
CA PHE A 81 0.59 1.80 20.11
C PHE A 81 -0.45 0.69 20.16
N THR A 82 -0.25 -0.21 21.10
CA THR A 82 -1.15 -1.36 21.35
C THR A 82 -2.04 -1.15 22.57
N ASP A 83 -1.70 -0.17 23.40
CA ASP A 83 -2.45 0.25 24.58
C ASP A 83 -2.90 1.71 24.45
N SER A 84 -3.90 2.09 25.25
CA SER A 84 -4.46 3.45 25.27
C SER A 84 -3.60 4.46 26.05
N GLU A 85 -2.52 4.00 26.70
CA GLU A 85 -1.58 4.82 27.47
C GLU A 85 -0.33 5.19 26.65
N ASN A 86 -0.24 4.68 25.43
CA ASN A 86 0.92 4.76 24.53
C ASN A 86 2.24 4.25 25.14
N LEU A 87 2.19 3.22 25.98
CA LEU A 87 3.37 2.65 26.64
C LEU A 87 4.01 1.49 25.84
N SER A 88 3.21 0.81 25.02
CA SER A 88 3.62 -0.39 24.28
C SER A 88 3.65 -0.12 22.77
N PRO A 89 4.77 0.43 22.24
CA PRO A 89 4.92 0.70 20.82
C PRO A 89 5.21 -0.58 20.02
N LEU A 90 4.57 -0.70 18.85
CA LEU A 90 4.97 -1.55 17.76
C LEU A 90 5.88 -0.77 16.82
N GLU A 91 7.01 -1.37 16.45
CA GLU A 91 7.97 -0.76 15.55
C GLU A 91 7.37 -0.44 14.17
N SER A 92 7.93 0.60 13.56
CA SER A 92 7.63 0.92 12.16
C SER A 92 8.16 -0.16 11.24
N TYR A 93 7.50 -0.36 10.10
CA TYR A 93 7.93 -1.37 9.14
C TYR A 93 7.80 -0.88 7.69
N LEU A 94 8.54 -1.56 6.82
CA LEU A 94 8.66 -1.28 5.38
C LEU A 94 8.39 -2.58 4.64
N VAL A 95 7.38 -2.63 3.77
CA VAL A 95 7.10 -3.79 2.92
C VAL A 95 7.20 -3.37 1.46
N ALA A 96 7.89 -4.18 0.67
CA ALA A 96 8.04 -3.98 -0.75
C ALA A 96 7.37 -5.12 -1.53
N ASP A 97 6.64 -4.75 -2.57
CA ASP A 97 5.98 -5.64 -3.50
C ASP A 97 6.49 -5.39 -4.91
N VAL A 98 6.58 -6.44 -5.71
CA VAL A 98 6.94 -6.36 -7.13
C VAL A 98 5.89 -7.10 -7.95
N SER A 99 5.49 -6.53 -9.08
CA SER A 99 4.72 -7.28 -10.07
C SER A 99 5.27 -7.06 -11.47
N ALA A 100 5.24 -8.12 -12.28
CA ALA A 100 5.55 -8.06 -13.69
C ALA A 100 4.37 -8.63 -14.46
N GLY A 101 4.04 -8.00 -15.59
CA GLY A 101 2.91 -8.38 -16.40
C GLY A 101 3.19 -8.28 -17.88
N SER A 102 2.31 -8.93 -18.65
CA SER A 102 2.24 -8.80 -20.09
C SER A 102 0.78 -8.65 -20.53
N ARG A 103 0.54 -7.81 -21.53
CA ARG A 103 -0.77 -7.57 -22.14
C ARG A 103 -0.65 -7.72 -23.65
N TYR A 104 -1.26 -8.78 -24.16
CA TYR A 104 -1.36 -9.04 -25.60
C TYR A 104 -2.78 -8.78 -26.07
N VAL A 105 -2.91 -8.08 -27.19
CA VAL A 105 -4.18 -7.83 -27.87
C VAL A 105 -4.11 -8.47 -29.25
N LEU A 106 -4.98 -9.44 -29.49
CA LEU A 106 -5.09 -10.23 -30.72
C LEU A 106 -6.52 -10.09 -31.27
N LYS A 107 -6.71 -9.09 -32.14
CA LYS A 107 -8.03 -8.72 -32.71
C LYS A 107 -9.06 -8.44 -31.61
N ARG A 108 -10.01 -9.35 -31.39
CA ARG A 108 -11.11 -9.26 -30.40
C ARG A 108 -10.72 -9.82 -29.02
N TRP A 109 -9.56 -10.46 -28.93
CA TRP A 109 -9.08 -11.10 -27.73
C TRP A 109 -8.02 -10.26 -27.06
N GLN A 110 -8.09 -10.18 -25.74
CA GLN A 110 -7.03 -9.63 -24.91
C GLN A 110 -6.67 -10.65 -23.83
N ALA A 111 -5.38 -10.93 -23.71
CA ALA A 111 -4.82 -11.75 -22.65
C ALA A 111 -3.92 -10.89 -21.77
N ASN A 112 -4.12 -10.96 -20.46
CA ASN A 112 -3.23 -10.38 -19.46
C ASN A 112 -2.69 -11.49 -18.58
N VAL A 113 -1.36 -11.54 -18.44
CA VAL A 113 -0.69 -12.43 -17.49
C VAL A 113 0.12 -11.55 -16.56
N ARG A 114 -0.06 -11.72 -15.25
CA ARG A 114 0.67 -10.97 -14.22
C ARG A 114 1.14 -11.90 -13.12
N ILE A 115 2.40 -11.76 -12.74
CA ILE A 115 2.96 -12.34 -11.52
C ILE A 115 3.21 -11.20 -10.54
N ARG A 116 2.80 -11.39 -9.29
CA ARG A 116 3.10 -10.48 -8.18
C ARG A 116 3.79 -11.25 -7.08
N VAL A 117 4.86 -10.68 -6.55
CA VAL A 117 5.53 -11.13 -5.33
C VAL A 117 5.32 -10.05 -4.29
N SER A 118 4.53 -10.36 -3.28
CA SER A 118 4.29 -9.46 -2.14
C SER A 118 5.25 -9.77 -1.01
N ASN A 119 5.70 -8.74 -0.30
CA ASN A 119 6.76 -8.81 0.70
C ASN A 119 8.04 -9.48 0.14
N ILE A 120 8.62 -8.92 -0.93
CA ILE A 120 9.75 -9.51 -1.66
C ILE A 120 10.98 -9.78 -0.77
N PHE A 121 11.18 -8.94 0.24
CA PHE A 121 12.26 -9.07 1.23
C PHE A 121 11.92 -9.99 2.41
N ASP A 122 10.75 -10.62 2.40
CA ASP A 122 10.27 -11.54 3.44
C ASP A 122 10.39 -10.94 4.84
N LYS A 123 10.04 -9.66 4.97
CA LYS A 123 10.14 -8.95 6.24
C LYS A 123 9.09 -9.52 7.18
N SER A 124 9.52 -9.93 8.37
CA SER A 124 8.61 -10.18 9.48
C SER A 124 8.19 -8.85 10.09
N TYR A 125 6.89 -8.58 10.13
CA TYR A 125 6.33 -7.34 10.67
C TYR A 125 5.02 -7.62 11.40
N GLN A 126 4.62 -6.70 12.28
CA GLN A 126 3.37 -6.81 13.03
C GLN A 126 2.53 -5.59 12.78
N ALA A 127 1.37 -5.76 12.13
CA ALA A 127 0.39 -4.68 12.03
C ALA A 127 -0.52 -4.59 13.27
N VAL A 128 -0.74 -5.74 13.90
CA VAL A 128 -1.49 -5.92 15.15
C VAL A 128 -0.62 -6.80 16.04
N ALA A 129 -0.54 -6.48 17.34
CA ALA A 129 0.30 -7.24 18.26
C ALA A 129 -0.14 -8.70 18.29
N TRP A 130 0.84 -9.61 18.30
CA TRP A 130 0.63 -11.06 18.38
C TRP A 130 -0.13 -11.68 17.19
N TYR A 131 -0.35 -10.92 16.12
CA TYR A 131 -0.93 -11.44 14.89
C TYR A 131 0.14 -11.69 13.84
N ALA A 132 0.17 -12.90 13.30
CA ALA A 132 1.09 -13.25 12.23
C ALA A 132 0.67 -12.55 10.93
N MET A 133 1.53 -11.65 10.43
CA MET A 133 1.36 -11.07 9.11
C MET A 133 1.87 -12.06 8.04
N PRO A 134 1.27 -12.07 6.84
CA PRO A 134 1.77 -12.91 5.76
C PRO A 134 3.22 -12.54 5.42
N GLY A 135 4.07 -13.55 5.34
CA GLY A 135 5.42 -13.43 4.80
C GLY A 135 5.40 -13.21 3.28
N ARG A 136 6.51 -13.52 2.62
CA ARG A 136 6.58 -13.49 1.16
C ARG A 136 5.58 -14.46 0.56
N HIS A 137 4.76 -13.97 -0.37
CA HIS A 137 3.84 -14.80 -1.15
C HIS A 137 3.80 -14.36 -2.61
N VAL A 138 3.42 -15.30 -3.47
CA VAL A 138 3.41 -15.11 -4.92
C VAL A 138 2.00 -15.35 -5.44
N GLU A 139 1.52 -14.42 -6.27
CA GLU A 139 0.24 -14.49 -6.95
C GLU A 139 0.48 -14.53 -8.46
N LEU A 140 -0.18 -15.47 -9.14
CA LEU A 140 -0.25 -15.54 -10.60
C LEU A 140 -1.69 -15.24 -11.02
N SER A 141 -1.86 -14.19 -11.80
CA SER A 141 -3.14 -13.76 -12.36
C SER A 141 -3.11 -13.91 -13.87
N ILE A 142 -4.12 -14.59 -14.42
CA ILE A 142 -4.32 -14.74 -15.87
C ILE A 142 -5.75 -14.31 -16.18
N THR A 143 -5.89 -13.27 -16.99
CA THR A 143 -7.18 -12.71 -17.38
C THR A 143 -7.33 -12.75 -18.90
N PHE A 144 -8.41 -13.37 -19.36
CA PHE A 144 -8.81 -13.35 -20.77
C PHE A 144 -10.07 -12.52 -20.91
N SER A 145 -10.07 -11.57 -21.83
CA SER A 145 -11.25 -10.81 -22.20
C SER A 145 -11.51 -10.88 -23.69
N PHE A 146 -12.79 -10.96 -24.03
CA PHE A 146 -13.31 -10.90 -25.39
C PHE A 146 -14.17 -9.65 -25.51
N ALA A 147 -13.83 -8.77 -26.43
CA ALA A 147 -14.63 -7.58 -26.72
C ALA A 147 -15.24 -7.71 -28.12
N GLU A 148 -16.57 -7.71 -28.17
CA GLU A 148 -17.32 -7.60 -29.42
C GLU A 148 -17.35 -6.12 -29.84
N PRO A 149 -17.03 -5.76 -31.10
CA PRO A 149 -17.14 -4.38 -31.53
C PRO A 149 -18.61 -3.94 -31.49
N ILE A 150 -18.88 -2.82 -30.82
CA ILE A 150 -20.19 -2.17 -30.87
C ILE A 150 -20.34 -1.64 -32.31
N ASN A 151 -21.20 -2.29 -33.09
CA ASN A 151 -21.65 -1.82 -34.41
C ASN A 151 -22.63 -0.65 -34.27
#